data_AF-A0AA41ZE53-F1
#
_entry.id   AF-A0AA41ZE53-F1
#
_cell.length_a   1.000
_cell.length_b   1.000
_cell.length_c   1.000
_cell.angle_alpha   90.00
_cell.angle_beta   90.00
_cell.angle_gamma   90.00
#
_symmetry.space_group_name_H-M   'P 1'
#
loop_
_entity.id
_entity.type
_entity.pdbx_description
1 polymer ?
#
loop_
_entity_poly.entity_id
_entity_poly.type
_entity_poly.pdbx_seq_one_letter_code
_entity_poly.pdbx_strand_id
1 'polypeptide(L)'
;MASRQGITPAFADSGLSRLYRLHAVEQHAIQSEIRTLIIIADCACDFLTEGLEVLPEDFFTCIEEMKEVMESIDLKSLDFEKRSLTLQRTKRRLEAKATRQNRQKEVRS
;
A
#
# COMPACT_ATOMS: atom_id res chain seq x y z
N MET A 1 -35.07 31.09 -15.46
CA MET A 1 -35.20 30.57 -14.08
C MET A 1 -33.88 29.94 -13.69
N ALA A 2 -33.33 30.37 -12.55
CA ALA A 2 -31.94 30.17 -12.18
C ALA A 2 -31.62 28.72 -11.78
N SER A 3 -30.46 28.29 -12.24
CA SER A 3 -29.72 27.06 -11.98
C SER A 3 -29.74 26.64 -10.50
N ARG A 4 -30.50 25.59 -10.17
CA ARG A 4 -30.21 24.74 -9.00
C ARG A 4 -29.12 23.73 -9.38
N GLN A 5 -27.90 24.24 -9.58
CA GLN A 5 -26.72 23.44 -9.36
C GLN A 5 -26.72 23.12 -7.88
N GLY A 6 -27.18 21.93 -7.53
CA GLY A 6 -26.85 21.32 -6.26
C GLY A 6 -25.33 21.30 -6.21
N ILE A 7 -24.76 22.26 -5.47
CA ILE A 7 -23.35 22.29 -5.15
C ILE A 7 -23.15 21.09 -4.23
N THR A 8 -22.96 19.91 -4.83
CA THR A 8 -22.25 18.82 -4.19
C THR A 8 -20.98 19.47 -3.66
N PRO A 9 -20.73 19.47 -2.35
CA PRO A 9 -19.56 20.16 -1.83
C PRO A 9 -18.37 19.57 -2.56
N ALA A 10 -17.69 20.39 -3.37
CA ALA A 10 -16.43 20.08 -4.01
C ALA A 10 -15.29 19.99 -2.96
N PHE A 11 -15.59 19.45 -1.78
CA PHE A 11 -14.61 18.76 -0.96
C PHE A 11 -14.33 17.39 -1.60
N ALA A 12 -13.93 17.40 -2.87
CA ALA A 12 -12.92 16.47 -3.33
C ALA A 12 -11.67 16.84 -2.51
N ASP A 13 -11.61 16.29 -1.29
CA ASP A 13 -10.58 16.61 -0.32
C ASP A 13 -9.24 16.14 -0.89
N SER A 14 -8.54 17.08 -1.53
CA SER A 14 -7.35 16.82 -2.33
C SER A 14 -6.27 16.12 -1.49
N GLY A 15 -6.27 16.39 -0.18
CA GLY A 15 -5.44 15.71 0.81
C GLY A 15 -5.78 14.23 0.98
N LEU A 16 -7.07 13.88 1.16
CA LEU A 16 -7.48 12.48 1.32
C LEU A 16 -7.24 11.68 0.02
N SER A 17 -7.55 12.27 -1.12
CA SER A 17 -7.30 11.66 -2.44
C SER A 17 -5.82 11.42 -2.68
N ARG A 18 -4.95 12.37 -2.26
CA ARG A 18 -3.50 12.21 -2.28
C ARG A 18 -3.05 11.07 -1.35
N LEU A 19 -3.61 10.95 -0.15
CA LEU A 19 -3.28 9.87 0.77
C LEU A 19 -3.66 8.49 0.21
N TYR A 20 -4.82 8.34 -0.43
CA TYR A 20 -5.18 7.10 -1.11
C TYR A 20 -4.23 6.74 -2.26
N ARG A 21 -3.81 7.73 -3.05
CA ARG A 21 -2.82 7.50 -4.12
C ARG A 21 -1.48 7.04 -3.58
N LEU A 22 -0.99 7.67 -2.51
CA LEU A 22 0.27 7.27 -1.86
C LEU A 22 0.16 5.84 -1.31
N HIS A 23 -0.96 5.52 -0.66
CA HIS A 23 -1.24 4.19 -0.14
C HIS A 23 -1.24 3.11 -1.24
N ALA A 24 -1.85 3.39 -2.39
CA ALA A 24 -1.84 2.47 -3.54
C ALA A 24 -0.42 2.26 -4.11
N VAL A 25 0.41 3.31 -4.14
CA VAL A 25 1.82 3.21 -4.58
C VAL A 25 2.62 2.33 -3.64
N GLU A 26 2.45 2.47 -2.33
CA GLU A 26 3.14 1.65 -1.33
C GLU A 26 2.70 0.19 -1.39
N GLN A 27 1.40 -0.06 -1.54
CA GLN A 27 0.88 -1.41 -1.74
C GLN A 27 1.50 -2.06 -2.98
N HIS A 28 1.60 -1.32 -4.08
CA HIS A 28 2.26 -1.80 -5.30
C HIS A 28 3.74 -2.08 -5.07
N ALA A 29 4.45 -1.23 -4.30
CA ALA A 29 5.86 -1.44 -3.99
C ALA A 29 6.08 -2.76 -3.23
N ILE A 30 5.25 -3.05 -2.21
CA ILE A 30 5.32 -4.33 -1.47
C ILE A 30 5.00 -5.51 -2.39
N GLN A 31 3.96 -5.40 -3.22
CA GLN A 31 3.62 -6.44 -4.20
C GLN A 31 4.77 -6.70 -5.18
N SER A 32 5.50 -5.67 -5.59
CA SER A 32 6.66 -5.80 -6.45
C SER A 32 7.78 -6.58 -5.76
N GLU A 33 8.08 -6.27 -4.50
CA GLU A 33 9.11 -7.00 -3.74
C GLU A 33 8.76 -8.48 -3.55
N ILE A 34 7.49 -8.78 -3.24
CA ILE A 34 7.02 -10.18 -3.13
C ILE A 34 7.21 -10.92 -4.45
N ARG A 35 6.92 -10.27 -5.59
CA ARG A 35 7.15 -10.88 -6.91
C ARG A 35 8.63 -11.12 -7.17
N THR A 36 9.49 -10.15 -6.83
CA THR A 36 10.95 -10.32 -6.92
C THR A 36 11.42 -11.51 -6.08
N LEU A 37 10.93 -11.64 -4.84
CA LEU A 37 11.27 -12.78 -3.97
C LEU A 37 10.90 -14.12 -4.61
N ILE A 38 9.71 -14.22 -5.21
CA ILE A 38 9.26 -15.44 -5.90
C ILE A 38 10.19 -15.76 -7.07
N ILE A 39 10.56 -14.76 -7.88
CA ILE A 39 11.47 -14.98 -9.02
C ILE A 39 12.84 -15.49 -8.56
N ILE A 40 13.41 -14.92 -7.50
CA ILE A 40 14.70 -15.36 -6.96
C ILE A 40 14.57 -16.77 -6.37
N ALA A 41 13.48 -17.07 -5.68
CA ALA A 41 13.23 -18.41 -5.13
C ALA A 41 13.08 -19.46 -6.23
N ASP A 42 12.38 -19.14 -7.33
CA ASP A 42 12.26 -20.01 -8.49
C ASP A 42 13.64 -20.25 -9.13
N CYS A 43 14.46 -19.20 -9.29
CA CYS A 43 15.84 -19.31 -9.78
C CYS A 43 16.70 -20.20 -8.86
N ALA A 44 16.58 -20.06 -7.53
CA ALA A 44 17.27 -20.91 -6.58
C ALA A 44 16.86 -22.40 -6.73
N CYS A 45 15.58 -22.65 -7.01
CA CYS A 45 15.07 -24.01 -7.24
C CYS A 45 15.66 -24.65 -8.50
N ASP A 46 15.95 -23.88 -9.55
CA ASP A 46 16.54 -24.40 -10.79
C ASP A 46 17.94 -25.02 -10.56
N PHE A 47 18.64 -24.61 -9.49
CA PHE A 47 19.93 -25.20 -9.10
C PHE A 47 19.81 -26.49 -8.28
N LEU A 48 18.62 -26.85 -7.81
CA LEU A 48 18.38 -28.04 -6.98
C LEU A 48 18.18 -29.29 -7.85
N THR A 49 19.20 -29.67 -8.62
CA THR A 49 19.19 -30.90 -9.42
C THR A 49 19.62 -32.12 -8.60
N GLU A 50 19.01 -33.28 -8.86
CA GLU A 50 19.37 -34.53 -8.20
C GLU A 50 20.85 -34.92 -8.46
N GLY A 51 21.54 -35.42 -7.43
CA GLY A 51 22.89 -35.96 -7.55
C GLY A 51 24.05 -34.96 -7.41
N LEU A 52 23.78 -33.69 -7.07
CA LEU A 52 24.83 -32.73 -6.73
C LEU A 52 25.46 -33.03 -5.36
N GLU A 53 26.80 -33.14 -5.34
CA GLU A 53 27.56 -33.23 -4.08
C GLU A 53 27.66 -31.87 -3.36
N VAL A 54 27.70 -30.78 -4.13
CA VAL A 54 27.79 -29.40 -3.64
C VAL A 54 26.92 -28.49 -4.51
N LEU A 55 26.25 -27.53 -3.88
CA LEU A 55 25.44 -26.53 -4.58
C LEU A 55 26.32 -25.45 -5.25
N PRO A 56 25.91 -24.91 -6.41
CA PRO A 56 26.66 -23.86 -7.09
C PRO A 56 26.69 -22.55 -6.28
N GLU A 57 27.71 -21.72 -6.49
CA GLU A 57 27.83 -20.41 -5.85
C GLU A 57 26.60 -19.52 -6.11
N ASP A 58 26.06 -19.58 -7.32
CA ASP A 58 24.85 -18.86 -7.74
C ASP A 58 23.63 -19.19 -6.86
N PHE A 59 23.51 -20.43 -6.36
CA PHE A 59 22.46 -20.78 -5.41
C PHE A 59 22.58 -19.97 -4.12
N PHE A 60 23.79 -19.86 -3.56
CA PHE A 60 24.03 -19.11 -2.33
C PHE A 60 23.82 -17.61 -2.54
N THR A 61 24.18 -17.09 -3.71
CA THR A 61 23.83 -15.72 -4.12
C THR A 61 22.32 -15.51 -4.09
N CYS A 62 21.52 -16.42 -4.67
CA CYS A 62 20.06 -16.33 -4.58
C CYS A 62 19.56 -16.37 -3.13
N ILE A 63 20.17 -17.17 -2.24
CA ILE A 63 19.79 -17.19 -0.81
C ILE A 63 20.04 -15.82 -0.15
N GLU A 64 21.20 -15.21 -0.39
CA GLU A 64 21.50 -13.89 0.17
C GLU A 64 20.58 -12.80 -0.40
N GLU A 65 20.34 -12.80 -1.71
CA GLU A 65 19.40 -11.87 -2.35
C GLU A 65 17.97 -12.03 -1.78
N MET A 66 17.50 -13.28 -1.55
CA MET A 66 16.21 -13.50 -0.91
C MET A 66 16.15 -12.90 0.49
N LYS A 67 17.23 -12.99 1.29
CA LYS A 67 17.28 -12.37 2.62
C LYS A 67 17.17 -10.85 2.54
N GLU A 68 17.88 -10.22 1.62
CA GLU A 68 17.82 -8.77 1.41
C GLU A 68 16.41 -8.32 0.99
N VAL A 69 15.78 -9.05 0.06
CA VAL A 69 14.40 -8.75 -0.37
C VAL A 69 13.41 -8.94 0.78
N MET A 70 13.56 -9.99 1.59
CA MET A 70 12.73 -10.19 2.79
C MET A 70 12.87 -9.05 3.80
N GLU A 71 14.09 -8.53 4.03
CA GLU A 71 14.31 -7.36 4.90
C GLU A 71 13.66 -6.09 4.31
N SER A 72 13.76 -5.88 2.99
CA SER A 72 13.06 -4.79 2.29
C SER A 72 11.53 -4.88 2.46
N ILE A 73 10.95 -6.09 2.36
CA ILE A 73 9.52 -6.32 2.57
C ILE A 73 9.12 -5.98 4.01
N ASP A 74 9.88 -6.41 5.00
CA ASP A 74 9.59 -6.14 6.42
C ASP A 74 9.53 -4.62 6.70
N LEU A 75 10.59 -3.90 6.29
CA LEU A 75 10.68 -2.45 6.45
C LEU A 75 9.51 -1.72 5.77
N LYS A 76 9.21 -2.09 4.52
CA LYS A 76 8.10 -1.47 3.76
C LYS A 76 6.74 -1.81 4.36
N SER A 77 6.57 -2.99 4.94
CA SER A 77 5.33 -3.42 5.58
C SER A 77 5.04 -2.60 6.85
N LEU A 78 6.07 -2.34 7.67
CA LEU A 78 5.95 -1.47 8.85
C LEU A 78 5.56 -0.04 8.46
N ASP A 79 6.21 0.51 7.43
CA ASP A 79 5.91 1.84 6.92
C ASP A 79 4.47 1.93 6.37
N PHE A 80 4.05 0.90 5.64
CA PHE A 80 2.70 0.79 5.09
C PHE A 80 1.63 0.71 6.18
N GLU A 81 1.87 -0.04 7.26
CA GLU A 81 0.94 -0.10 8.40
C GLU A 81 0.75 1.27 9.03
N LYS A 82 1.85 1.97 9.34
CA LYS A 82 1.83 3.32 9.92
C LYS A 82 1.05 4.32 9.06
N ARG A 83 1.24 4.26 7.74
CA ARG A 83 0.56 5.15 6.79
C ARG A 83 -0.90 4.76 6.59
N SER A 84 -1.22 3.46 6.60
CA SER A 84 -2.60 2.94 6.59
C SER A 84 -3.41 3.44 7.78
N LEU A 85 -2.83 3.41 8.99
CA LEU A 85 -3.47 3.96 10.20
C LEU A 85 -3.75 5.46 10.06
N THR A 86 -2.81 6.20 9.46
CA THR A 86 -2.97 7.65 9.21
C THR A 86 -4.11 7.93 8.23
N LEU A 87 -4.19 7.17 7.14
CA LEU A 87 -5.28 7.25 6.17
C LEU A 87 -6.63 6.95 6.83
N GLN A 88 -6.74 5.85 7.60
CA GLN A 88 -7.98 5.49 8.30
C GLN A 88 -8.42 6.57 9.30
N ARG A 89 -7.50 7.10 10.11
CA ARG A 89 -7.80 8.18 11.06
C ARG A 89 -8.27 9.45 10.34
N THR A 90 -7.64 9.79 9.23
CA THR A 90 -8.02 10.96 8.42
C THR A 90 -9.42 10.79 7.82
N LYS A 91 -9.70 9.62 7.22
CA LYS A 91 -11.03 9.27 6.70
C LYS A 91 -12.12 9.44 7.76
N ARG A 92 -11.96 8.82 8.93
CA ARG A 92 -12.93 8.90 10.04
C ARG A 92 -13.17 10.34 10.50
N ARG A 93 -12.11 11.16 10.59
CA ARG A 93 -12.23 12.59 10.97
C ARG A 93 -13.04 13.38 9.95
N LEU A 94 -12.88 13.10 8.66
CA LEU A 94 -13.61 13.77 7.59
C LEU A 94 -15.08 13.36 7.56
N GLU A 95 -15.37 12.06 7.70
CA GLU A 95 -16.74 11.54 7.83
C GLU A 95 -17.49 12.17 9.01
N ALA A 96 -16.82 12.26 10.17
CA ALA A 96 -17.39 12.91 11.36
C ALA A 96 -17.67 14.40 11.14
N LYS A 97 -16.77 15.13 10.45
CA LYS A 97 -16.98 16.55 10.09
C LYS A 97 -18.16 16.72 9.14
N ALA A 98 -18.24 15.90 8.10
CA ALA A 98 -19.34 15.94 7.14
C ALA A 98 -20.70 15.68 7.82
N THR A 99 -20.74 14.70 8.73
CA THR A 99 -21.96 14.36 9.49
C THR A 99 -22.43 15.52 10.38
N ARG A 100 -21.50 16.21 11.06
CA ARG A 100 -21.82 17.39 11.89
C ARG A 100 -22.33 18.56 11.05
N GLN A 101 -21.72 18.81 9.88
CA GLN A 101 -22.16 19.86 8.97
C GLN A 101 -23.57 19.61 8.42
N ASN A 102 -23.88 18.36 8.07
CA ASN A 102 -25.20 18.00 7.56
C ASN A 102 -26.29 18.20 8.63
N ARG A 103 -26.05 17.76 9.88
CA ARG A 103 -26.97 18.01 10.99
C ARG A 103 -27.18 19.50 11.28
N GLN A 104 -26.14 20.33 11.17
CA GLN A 104 -26.27 21.77 11.36
C GLN A 104 -27.05 22.46 10.23
N LYS A 105 -27.00 21.93 9.00
CA LYS A 105 -27.82 22.43 7.88
C LYS A 105 -29.29 22.08 8.06
N GLU A 106 -29.60 20.86 8.49
CA GLU A 106 -30.98 20.40 8.75
C GLU A 106 -31.67 21.18 9.88
N VAL A 107 -30.93 21.60 10.91
CA VAL A 107 -31.48 22.41 12.03
C VAL A 107 -31.70 23.88 11.66
N ARG A 108 -31.08 24.36 10.56
CA ARG A 108 -31.17 25.76 10.09
C ARG A 108 -32.12 25.97 8.90
N SER A 109 -32.70 24.89 8.39
CA SER A 109 -33.74 24.85 7.35
C SER A 109 -35.10 24.62 7.97
#